data_AF-A0A2A5T0M4-F1
#
_entry.id   AF-A0A2A5T0M4-F1
#
_cell.length_a   1.000
_cell.length_b   1.000
_cell.length_c   1.000
_cell.angle_alpha   90.00
_cell.angle_beta   90.00
_cell.angle_gamma   90.00
#
_symmetry.space_group_name_H-M   'P 1'
#
loop_
_entity.id
_entity.type
_entity.pdbx_description
1 polymer ?
#
loop_
_entity_poly.entity_id
_entity_poly.type
_entity_poly.pdbx_seq_one_letter_code
_entity_poly.pdbx_strand_id
1 'polypeptide(L)' 'MWKRLDEESQRHKVNWQWVKSHVGHFENERCDELARHAAEKPIYSDEGYKSNN' A
#
# COMPACT_ATOMS: atom_id res chain seq x y z
N MET A 1 2.12 -5.26 10.50
CA MET A 1 2.42 -4.40 9.33
C MET A 1 3.40 -3.27 9.69
N TRP A 2 3.05 -2.32 10.57
CA TRP A 2 3.88 -1.14 10.90
C TRP A 2 5.34 -1.41 11.30
N LYS A 3 5.62 -2.43 12.13
CA LYS A 3 7.01 -2.76 12.52
C LYS A 3 7.92 -3.04 11.32
N ARG A 4 7.40 -3.78 10.33
CA ARG A 4 8.15 -4.10 9.10
C ARG A 4 8.39 -2.86 8.24
N LEU A 5 7.42 -1.93 8.22
CA LEU A 5 7.58 -0.67 7.49
C LEU A 5 8.63 0.23 8.15
N ASP A 6 8.65 0.31 9.48
CA ASP A 6 9.62 1.09 10.25
C ASP A 6 11.06 0.59 10.01
N GLU A 7 11.27 -0.73 10.08
CA GLU A 7 12.55 -1.38 9.77
C GLU A 7 13.06 -1.01 8.37
N GLU A 8 12.22 -1.12 7.34
CA GLU A 8 12.61 -0.76 5.97
C GLU A 8 12.78 0.76 5.77
N SER A 9 11.99 1.58 6.47
CA SER A 9 12.10 3.04 6.40
C SER A 9 13.39 3.54 7.04
N GLN A 10 13.94 2.83 8.02
CA GLN A 10 15.26 3.13 8.60
C GLN A 10 16.40 2.74 7.66
N ARG A 11 16.20 1.71 6.83
CA ARG A 11 17.21 1.22 5.87
C ARG A 11 17.42 2.19 4.70
N HIS A 12 16.39 2.96 4.33
CA HIS A 12 16.40 3.84 3.16
C HIS A 12 16.18 5.31 3.55
N LYS A 13 16.76 6.25 2.80
CA LYS A 13 16.41 7.68 2.93
C LYS A 13 15.08 7.94 2.24
N VAL A 14 13.97 7.70 2.94
CA VAL A 14 12.62 7.87 2.40
C VAL A 14 12.18 9.33 2.50
N ASN A 15 11.70 9.90 1.39
CA ASN A 15 11.02 11.18 1.37
C ASN A 15 9.52 10.95 1.12
N TRP A 16 8.70 11.18 2.16
CA TRP A 16 7.26 10.95 2.10
C TRP A 16 6.55 12.14 1.45
N GLN A 17 5.73 11.86 0.44
CA GLN A 17 4.94 12.86 -0.27
C GLN A 17 3.46 12.51 -0.15
N TRP A 18 2.73 13.29 0.64
CA TRP A 18 1.30 13.11 0.85
C TRP A 18 0.53 13.86 -0.23
N VAL A 19 -0.08 13.13 -1.16
CA VAL A 19 -0.92 13.72 -2.22
C VAL A 19 -2.36 13.87 -1.74
N LYS A 20 -3.04 14.95 -2.15
CA LYS A 20 -4.43 15.24 -1.76
C LYS A 20 -5.48 14.42 -2.54
N SER A 21 -5.10 13.80 -3.67
CA SER A 21 -5.95 12.97 -4.51
C SER A 21 -5.11 12.09 -5.45
N HIS A 22 -5.69 11.00 -5.95
CA HIS A 22 -5.11 10.22 -7.05
C HIS A 22 -5.17 10.97 -8.38
N VAL A 23 -6.07 11.95 -8.51
CA VAL A 23 -6.34 12.67 -9.77
C VAL A 23 -5.13 13.50 -10.18
N GLY A 24 -4.53 13.17 -11.32
CA GLY A 24 -3.45 13.93 -11.94
C GLY A 24 -2.04 13.41 -11.65
N HIS A 25 -1.89 12.33 -10.87
CA HIS A 25 -0.63 11.60 -10.73
C HIS A 25 -0.76 10.24 -11.40
N PHE A 26 -0.29 10.16 -12.64
CA PHE A 26 -0.40 8.96 -13.48
C PHE A 26 0.07 7.69 -12.77
N GLU A 27 1.16 7.77 -12.00
CA GLU A 27 1.68 6.64 -11.22
C GLU A 27 0.73 6.19 -10.11
N ASN A 28 0.06 7.14 -9.45
CA ASN A 28 -0.89 6.83 -8.38
C ASN A 28 -2.20 6.26 -8.94
N GLU A 29 -2.67 6.77 -10.08
CA GLU A 29 -3.83 6.21 -10.79
C GLU A 29 -3.57 4.76 -11.23
N ARG A 30 -2.36 4.49 -11.74
CA ARG A 30 -1.93 3.13 -12.08
C ARG A 30 -1.86 2.22 -10.84
N CYS A 31 -1.35 2.72 -9.72
CA CYS A 31 -1.34 1.96 -8.47
C CYS A 31 -2.77 1.64 -7.97
N ASP A 32 -3.73 2.56 -8.11
CA ASP A 32 -5.14 2.31 -7.77
C ASP A 32 -5.74 1.21 -8.66
N GLU A 33 -5.56 1.29 -9.98
CA GLU A 33 -6.05 0.28 -10.92
C GLU A 33 -5.49 -1.11 -10.61
N LEU A 34 -4.17 -1.21 -10.37
CA LEU A 34 -3.53 -2.48 -10.02
C LEU A 34 -4.04 -3.04 -8.68
N ALA A 35 -4.22 -2.19 -7.68
CA ALA A 35 -4.75 -2.60 -6.39
C ALA A 35 -6.20 -3.13 -6.51
N ARG A 36 -7.04 -2.47 -7.33
CA ARG A 36 -8.41 -2.91 -7.61
C ARG A 36 -8.44 -4.27 -8.30
N HIS A 37 -7.68 -4.45 -9.38
CA HIS A 37 -7.62 -5.74 -10.08
C HIS A 37 -7.12 -6.88 -9.19
N ALA A 38 -6.15 -6.61 -8.29
CA ALA A 38 -5.67 -7.60 -7.33
C ALA A 38 -6.74 -7.95 -6.28
N ALA A 39 -7.53 -6.98 -5.83
CA ALA A 39 -8.63 -7.20 -4.89
C ALA A 39 -9.78 -8.01 -5.50
N GLU A 40 -10.03 -7.90 -6.81
CA GLU A 40 -11.03 -8.71 -7.52
C GLU A 40 -10.65 -10.20 -7.61
N LYS A 41 -9.34 -10.50 -7.65
CA LYS A 41 -8.80 -11.86 -7.76
C LYS A 41 -7.70 -12.10 -6.73
N PRO A 42 -8.03 -12.16 -5.43
CA PRO A 42 -7.05 -12.33 -4.39
C PRO A 42 -6.45 -13.73 -4.47
N ILE A 43 -5.13 -13.79 -4.55
CA ILE A 43 -4.35 -15.05 -4.62
C ILE A 43 -3.60 -15.34 -3.31
N TYR A 44 -3.53 -14.37 -2.40
CA TYR A 44 -2.81 -14.48 -1.12
C TYR A 44 -3.74 -14.17 0.05
N SER A 45 -3.53 -14.89 1.16
CA SER A 45 -4.20 -14.66 2.44
C SER A 45 -3.40 -13.64 3.27
N ASP A 46 -4.09 -12.72 3.96
CA ASP A 46 -3.48 -11.83 4.95
C ASP A 46 -3.49 -12.49 6.33
N GLU A 47 -2.49 -13.33 6.59
CA GLU A 47 -2.30 -14.02 7.89
C GLU A 47 -2.08 -13.06 9.07
N GLY A 48 -1.71 -11.81 8.79
CA GLY A 48 -1.50 -10.77 9.80
C GLY A 48 -2.78 -10.05 10.22
N TYR A 49 -3.86 -10.19 9.44
CA TYR A 49 -5.13 -9.56 9.70
C TYR A 49 -5.85 -10.24 10.88
N LYS A 50 -6.22 -9.45 11.88
CA LYS A 50 -7.06 -9.88 13.00
C LYS A 50 -8.32 -9.04 12.99
N SER A 51 -9.46 -9.67 12.71
CA SER A 51 -10.75 -9.02 12.91
C SER A 51 -10.98 -8.89 14.41
N ASN A 52 -11.17 -7.65 14.88
CA ASN A 52 -11.67 -7.43 16.23
C ASN A 52 -13.16 -7.82 16.22
N ASN A 53 -13.48 -8.95 16.83
CA ASN A 53 -14.86 -9.31 17.18
C ASN A 53 -15.14 -8.85 18.61
#